data_AF-A0A374WIR7-F1
#
_entry.id   AF-A0A374WIR7-F1
#
_cell.length_a   1.000
_cell.length_b   1.000
_cell.length_c   1.000
_cell.angle_alpha   90.00
_cell.angle_beta   90.00
_cell.angle_gamma   90.00
#
_symmetry.space_group_name_H-M   'P 1'
#
loop_
_entity.id
_entity.type
_entity.pdbx_description
1 polymer ?
#
loop_
_entity_poly.entity_id
_entity_poly.type
_entity_poly.pdbx_seq_one_letter_code
_entity_poly.pdbx_strand_id
1 'polypeptide(L)' 'MDRLQEIMMAAENVTFSKNQSSALVGGRRRLERLAAEKKIAFIKTTDKKNGRWECKGSDVLRYAIPQNYTRV' A
#
# COMPACT_ATOMS: atom_id res chain seq x y z
N MET A 1 -14.59 16.75 10.91
CA MET A 1 -13.76 16.16 9.84
C MET A 1 -14.64 15.23 9.03
N ASP A 2 -14.39 15.07 7.73
CA ASP A 2 -15.12 14.07 6.94
C ASP A 2 -14.67 12.66 7.34
N ARG A 3 -15.57 11.66 7.26
CA ARG A 3 -15.28 10.27 7.69
C ARG A 3 -14.10 9.67 6.93
N LEU A 4 -13.92 10.02 5.66
CA LEU A 4 -12.74 9.59 4.89
C LEU A 4 -11.43 10.12 5.49
N GLN A 5 -11.41 11.37 5.93
CA GLN A 5 -10.22 11.99 6.51
C GLN A 5 -9.83 11.33 7.84
N GLU A 6 -10.81 11.00 8.68
CA GLU A 6 -10.58 10.25 9.92
C GLU A 6 -9.97 8.87 9.66
N ILE A 7 -10.48 8.15 8.66
CA ILE A 7 -9.94 6.85 8.23
C ILE A 7 -8.50 6.99 7.74
N MET A 8 -8.21 8.01 6.92
CA MET A 8 -6.87 8.25 6.39
C MET A 8 -5.88 8.64 7.49
N MET A 9 -6.31 9.41 8.49
CA MET A 9 -5.50 9.74 9.67
C MET A 9 -5.21 8.51 10.53
N ALA A 10 -6.21 7.66 10.77
CA ALA A 10 -6.00 6.40 11.48
C ALA A 10 -5.02 5.48 10.75
N ALA A 11 -5.10 5.43 9.42
CA ALA A 11 -4.23 4.62 8.57
C ALA A 11 -2.78 5.13 8.48
N GLU A 12 -2.49 6.36 8.92
CA GLU A 12 -1.14 6.92 8.94
C GLU A 12 -0.20 6.14 9.86
N ASN A 13 -0.74 5.61 10.96
CA ASN A 13 0.00 4.84 11.97
C ASN A 13 -0.11 3.33 11.80
N VAL A 14 -0.74 2.87 10.72
CA VAL A 14 -0.93 1.44 10.41
C VAL A 14 -0.02 1.06 9.27
N THR A 15 0.55 -0.14 9.34
CA THR A 15 1.30 -0.73 8.23
C THR A 15 0.57 -1.96 7.68
N PHE A 16 0.77 -2.19 6.38
CA PHE A 16 0.31 -3.40 5.70
C PHE A 16 1.51 -4.23 5.26
N SER A 17 1.35 -5.55 5.32
CA SER A 17 2.33 -6.46 4.74
C SER A 17 2.38 -6.32 3.21
N LYS A 18 3.50 -6.71 2.60
CA LYS A 18 3.66 -6.75 1.13
C LYS A 18 2.48 -7.40 0.41
N ASN A 19 1.94 -8.50 0.96
CA ASN A 19 0.82 -9.23 0.35
C ASN A 19 -0.49 -8.46 0.44
N GLN A 20 -0.81 -7.89 1.62
CA GLN A 20 -2.00 -7.05 1.79
C GLN A 20 -1.94 -5.82 0.87
N SER A 21 -0.81 -5.12 0.86
CA SER A 21 -0.61 -3.97 -0.02
C SER A 21 -0.74 -4.34 -1.49
N SER A 22 -0.16 -5.48 -1.90
CA SER A 22 -0.26 -5.97 -3.27
C SER A 22 -1.72 -6.24 -3.66
N ALA A 23 -2.51 -6.86 -2.79
CA ALA A 23 -3.92 -7.12 -3.06
C ALA A 23 -4.73 -5.81 -3.19
N LEU A 24 -4.48 -4.85 -2.30
CA LEU A 24 -5.19 -3.57 -2.27
C LEU A 24 -4.88 -2.69 -3.49
N VAL A 25 -3.63 -2.61 -3.93
CA VAL A 25 -3.22 -1.73 -5.05
C VAL A 25 -3.34 -2.40 -6.42
N GLY A 26 -3.92 -3.60 -6.51
CA GLY A 26 -4.13 -4.32 -7.77
C GLY A 26 -2.92 -5.08 -8.32
N GLY A 27 -2.03 -5.53 -7.44
CA GLY A 27 -0.99 -6.50 -7.74
C GLY A 27 0.43 -6.07 -7.33
N ARG A 28 1.30 -7.07 -7.18
CA ARG A 28 2.69 -6.88 -6.72
C ARG A 28 3.51 -5.98 -7.64
N ARG A 29 3.40 -6.14 -8.95
CA ARG A 29 4.15 -5.32 -9.93
C ARG A 29 3.79 -3.83 -9.80
N ARG A 30 2.51 -3.54 -9.54
CA ARG A 30 2.04 -2.16 -9.32
C ARG A 30 2.52 -1.62 -7.99
N LEU A 31 2.48 -2.41 -6.91
CA LEU A 31 3.04 -2.04 -5.62
C LEU A 31 4.52 -1.67 -5.72
N GLU A 32 5.33 -2.53 -6.35
CA GLU A 32 6.77 -2.32 -6.48
C GLU A 32 7.09 -1.07 -7.31
N ARG A 33 6.30 -0.79 -8.36
CA ARG A 33 6.41 0.45 -9.12
C ARG A 33 6.07 1.69 -8.27
N LEU A 34 4.97 1.67 -7.53
CA LEU A 34 4.57 2.79 -6.66
C LEU A 34 5.61 3.05 -5.56
N ALA A 35 6.18 1.98 -5.01
CA ALA A 35 7.26 2.07 -4.04
C ALA A 35 8.54 2.67 -4.67
N ALA A 36 8.92 2.23 -5.87
CA ALA A 36 10.07 2.78 -6.62
C ALA A 36 9.87 4.27 -6.97
N GLU A 37 8.64 4.68 -7.27
CA GLU A 37 8.24 6.07 -7.50
C GLU A 37 8.08 6.88 -6.19
N LYS A 38 8.40 6.32 -5.01
CA LYS A 38 8.25 6.93 -3.68
C LYS A 38 6.82 7.36 -3.34
N LYS A 39 5.82 6.75 -3.97
CA LYS A 39 4.39 7.00 -3.74
C LYS A 39 3.81 6.19 -2.59
N ILE A 40 4.44 5.06 -2.26
CA ILE A 40 4.12 4.24 -1.09
C ILE A 40 5.40 4.09 -0.28
N ALA A 41 5.42 4.68 0.91
CA ALA A 41 6.50 4.47 1.86
C ALA A 41 6.47 3.04 2.38
N PHE A 42 7.64 2.42 2.52
CA PHE A 42 7.75 1.08 3.10
C PHE A 42 9.07 0.90 3.85
N ILE A 43 9.06 0.00 4.83
CA ILE A 43 10.23 -0.49 5.52
C ILE A 43 10.45 -1.93 5.10
N LYS A 44 11.68 -2.26 4.70
CA LYS A 44 12.10 -3.63 4.43
C LYS A 44 12.66 -4.21 5.72
N THR A 45 11.91 -5.06 6.41
CA THR A 45 12.27 -5.60 7.74
C THR A 45 13.30 -6.72 7.67
N THR A 46 13.69 -7.16 6.47
CA THR A 46 14.74 -8.16 6.29
C THR A 46 15.56 -7.85 5.06
N ASP A 47 16.89 -7.89 5.17
CA ASP A 47 17.75 -7.67 4.02
C ASP A 47 17.92 -8.93 3.15
N LYS A 48 16.82 -9.39 2.56
CA LYS A 48 16.79 -10.47 1.57
C LYS A 48 16.09 -9.98 0.30
N LYS A 49 16.35 -10.60 -0.86
CA LYS A 49 15.64 -10.27 -2.12
C LYS A 49 14.11 -10.35 -1.96
N ASN A 50 13.63 -11.30 -1.16
CA ASN A 50 12.22 -11.46 -0.78
C ASN A 50 11.93 -10.98 0.65
N GLY A 51 12.65 -9.95 1.12
CA GLY A 51 12.46 -9.38 2.44
C GLY A 51 11.01 -8.97 2.67
N ARG A 52 10.55 -9.09 3.92
CA ARG A 52 9.22 -8.65 4.33
C ARG A 52 9.15 -7.13 4.21
N TRP A 53 8.01 -6.64 3.72
CA TRP A 53 7.76 -5.21 3.62
C TRP A 53 6.62 -4.87 4.57
N GLU A 54 6.78 -3.72 5.22
CA GLU A 54 5.73 -3.01 5.93
C GLU A 54 5.50 -1.70 5.19
N CYS A 55 4.39 -1.62 4.46
CA CYS A 55 3.99 -0.46 3.67
C CYS A 55 3.07 0.43 4.49
N LYS A 56 3.25 1.75 4.40
CA LYS A 56 2.42 2.73 5.10
C LYS A 56 0.96 2.65 4.65
N GLY A 57 0.05 2.53 5.62
CA GLY A 57 -1.36 2.23 5.37
C GLY A 57 -2.07 3.32 4.58
N SER A 58 -1.91 4.57 4.97
CA SER A 58 -2.52 5.72 4.28
C SER A 58 -2.11 5.83 2.80
N ASP A 59 -0.83 5.57 2.49
CA ASP A 59 -0.36 5.57 1.10
C ASP A 59 -0.97 4.41 0.29
N VAL A 60 -1.03 3.21 0.88
CA VAL A 60 -1.64 2.04 0.24
C VAL A 60 -3.12 2.31 -0.07
N LEU A 61 -3.87 2.86 0.88
CA LEU A 61 -5.28 3.19 0.69
C LEU A 61 -5.49 4.25 -0.39
N ARG A 62 -4.60 5.24 -0.48
CA ARG A 62 -4.65 6.28 -1.54
C ARG A 62 -4.53 5.70 -2.96
N TYR A 63 -3.85 4.57 -3.12
CA TYR A 63 -3.68 3.88 -4.41
C TYR A 63 -4.46 2.58 -4.52
N ALA A 64 -5.37 2.31 -3.57
CA ALA A 64 -6.21 1.12 -3.58
C ALA A 64 -7.11 1.11 -4.83
N ILE A 65 -7.31 -0.08 -5.37
CA ILE A 65 -8.21 -0.30 -6.52
C ILE A 65 -9.44 -1.08 -6.02
N PRO A 66 -10.65 -0.67 -6.41
CA PRO A 66 -11.84 -1.48 -6.18
C PRO A 66 -11.66 -2.88 -6.79
N GLN A 67 -12.11 -3.93 -6.10
CA GLN A 67 -11.98 -5.32 -6.56
C GLN A 67 -12.66 -5.57 -7.92
N ASN A 68 -13.66 -4.74 -8.29
CA ASN A 68 -14.39 -4.84 -9.56
C ASN A 68 -13.82 -3.94 -10.68
N TYR A 69 -12.64 -3.36 -10.50
CA TYR A 69 -12.04 -2.49 -11.51
C TYR A 69 -11.33 -3.32 -12.60
N THR A 70 -12.01 -3.50 -13.73
CA THR A 70 -11.39 -4.04 -14.94
C THR A 70 -10.79 -2.88 -15.72
N ARG A 71 -9.49 -2.96 -16.06
CA ARG A 71 -8.90 -2.03 -17.04
C ARG A 71 -9.48 -2.40 -18.41
N VAL A 72 -10.43 -1.60 -18.88
CA VAL A 72 -10.89 -1.58 -20.28
C VAL A 72 -9.76 -1.10 -21.17
#